data_AF-A0A151K244-F1
#
_entry.id   AF-A0A151K244-F1
#
_cell.length_a   1.000
_cell.length_b   1.000
_cell.length_c   1.000
_cell.angle_alpha   90.00
_cell.angle_beta   90.00
_cell.angle_gamma   90.00
#
_symmetry.space_group_name_H-M   'P 1'
#
loop_
_entity.id
_entity.type
_entity.pdbx_description
1 polymer ?
#
loop_
_entity_poly.entity_id
_entity_poly.type
_entity_poly.pdbx_seq_one_letter_code
_entity_poly.pdbx_strand_id
1 'polypeptide(L)'
;MSRLSCQVTLKSLSETRWSARHDAVNALCLSWNEILSALEDISEDTREKALTTSEASELYQSLIKYIESMRTNFENYEKQAIQKSKIKEYACNIVRHRKRKIHFDDELNENDLNSLSGSDNMHINVFYVILDLLLADLNRRNKCYVDLNNKFGFLTSLHELSPEMITTKALKLQSYYPDDLEISLDIECRHLAAHLKSLNIGKMSALKL
;
A
#
# COMPACT_ATOMS: atom_id res chain seq x y z
N MET A 1 -17.35 59.27 -31.20
CA MET A 1 -17.40 57.87 -30.75
C MET A 1 -16.02 57.26 -30.99
N SER A 2 -15.20 57.11 -29.95
CA SER A 2 -13.88 56.47 -30.02
C SER A 2 -13.81 55.40 -28.94
N ARG A 3 -13.74 54.14 -29.37
CA ARG A 3 -13.55 52.97 -28.51
C ARG A 3 -12.10 52.97 -28.01
N LEU A 4 -11.89 53.01 -26.71
CA LEU A 4 -10.59 52.75 -26.10
C LEU A 4 -10.27 51.25 -26.24
N SER A 5 -9.23 50.96 -27.00
CA SER A 5 -8.66 49.62 -27.16
C SER A 5 -8.10 49.14 -25.83
N CYS A 6 -8.72 48.11 -25.24
CA CYS A 6 -8.16 47.43 -24.07
C CYS A 6 -6.98 46.57 -24.55
N GLN A 7 -5.76 46.96 -24.20
CA GLN A 7 -4.57 46.12 -24.43
C GLN A 7 -4.72 44.84 -23.60
N VAL A 8 -4.86 43.70 -24.27
CA VAL A 8 -4.83 42.38 -23.63
C VAL A 8 -3.38 42.04 -23.33
N THR A 9 -2.95 42.28 -22.10
CA THR A 9 -1.65 41.79 -21.62
C THR A 9 -1.81 40.38 -21.07
N LEU A 10 -1.01 39.45 -21.59
CA LEU A 10 -0.92 38.09 -21.08
C LEU A 10 -0.45 38.13 -19.63
N LYS A 11 -1.32 37.76 -18.68
CA LYS A 11 -0.93 37.54 -17.30
C LYS A 11 -0.03 36.30 -17.24
N SER A 12 1.14 36.41 -16.61
CA SER A 12 1.99 35.25 -16.38
C SER A 12 1.26 34.22 -15.49
N LEU A 13 1.51 32.94 -15.76
CA LEU A 13 0.97 31.85 -14.95
C LEU A 13 1.46 32.01 -13.50
N SER A 14 0.53 31.97 -12.54
CA SER A 14 0.84 32.12 -11.11
C SER A 14 1.79 31.00 -10.65
N GLU A 15 3.04 31.35 -10.34
CA GLU A 15 4.07 30.42 -9.86
C GLU A 15 3.65 29.70 -8.56
N THR A 16 2.88 30.36 -7.70
CA THR A 16 2.54 29.97 -6.33
C THR A 16 1.61 28.74 -6.21
N ARG A 17 0.77 28.50 -7.22
CA ARG A 17 -0.14 27.33 -7.26
C ARG A 17 0.51 26.09 -7.86
N TRP A 18 1.46 26.29 -8.77
CA TRP A 18 2.22 25.21 -9.39
C TRP A 18 3.36 24.76 -8.47
N SER A 19 4.03 25.68 -7.77
CA SER A 19 5.13 25.38 -6.84
C SER A 19 4.69 24.52 -5.67
N ALA A 20 3.61 24.82 -4.95
CA ALA A 20 3.15 23.95 -3.86
C ALA A 20 2.72 22.54 -4.32
N ARG A 21 2.10 22.43 -5.51
CA ARG A 21 1.82 21.13 -6.14
C ARG A 21 3.11 20.44 -6.57
N HIS A 22 4.06 21.19 -7.11
CA HIS A 22 5.36 20.71 -7.53
C HIS A 22 6.21 20.26 -6.34
N ASP A 23 6.14 20.92 -5.20
CA ASP A 23 6.89 20.59 -3.98
C ASP A 23 6.29 19.35 -3.30
N ALA A 24 4.95 19.25 -3.24
CA ALA A 24 4.28 18.04 -2.76
C ALA A 24 4.50 16.85 -3.71
N VAL A 25 4.41 17.06 -5.03
CA VAL A 25 4.71 16.04 -6.04
C VAL A 25 6.19 15.69 -6.03
N ASN A 26 7.11 16.63 -5.82
CA ASN A 26 8.54 16.36 -5.66
C ASN A 26 8.82 15.56 -4.40
N ALA A 27 8.23 15.94 -3.26
CA ALA A 27 8.38 15.18 -2.02
C ALA A 27 7.88 13.74 -2.21
N LEU A 28 6.75 13.57 -2.90
CA LEU A 28 6.22 12.26 -3.24
C LEU A 28 7.13 11.50 -4.22
N CYS A 29 7.60 12.13 -5.30
CA CYS A 29 8.53 11.55 -6.27
C CYS A 29 9.87 11.16 -5.62
N LEU A 30 10.36 11.95 -4.67
CA LEU A 30 11.60 11.66 -3.94
C LEU A 30 11.40 10.47 -2.99
N SER A 31 10.29 10.40 -2.26
CA SER A 31 9.94 9.23 -1.44
C SER A 31 9.55 8.01 -2.30
N TRP A 32 9.06 8.22 -3.51
CA TRP A 32 8.65 7.16 -4.43
C TRP A 32 9.86 6.38 -4.93
N ASN A 33 11.03 7.02 -5.11
CA ASN A 33 12.25 6.31 -5.45
C ASN A 33 12.72 5.38 -4.33
N GLU A 34 12.55 5.76 -3.06
CA GLU A 34 12.86 4.89 -1.92
C GLU A 34 11.87 3.71 -1.84
N ILE A 35 10.58 3.98 -2.06
CA ILE A 35 9.54 2.94 -2.13
C ILE A 35 9.78 2.00 -3.33
N LEU A 36 10.11 2.56 -4.49
CA LEU A 36 10.37 1.81 -5.72
C LEU A 36 11.63 0.96 -5.57
N SER A 37 12.72 1.53 -5.03
CA SER A 37 13.94 0.77 -4.71
C SER A 37 13.66 -0.35 -3.72
N ALA A 38 12.88 -0.10 -2.66
CA ALA A 38 12.52 -1.15 -1.71
C ALA A 38 11.66 -2.26 -2.39
N LEU A 39 10.77 -1.89 -3.30
CA LEU A 39 9.95 -2.85 -4.06
C LEU A 39 10.78 -3.63 -5.10
N GLU A 40 11.74 -2.96 -5.75
CA GLU A 40 12.69 -3.56 -6.70
C GLU A 40 13.63 -4.52 -5.97
N ASP A 41 14.19 -4.12 -4.84
CA ASP A 41 15.02 -4.95 -3.97
C ASP A 41 14.26 -6.20 -3.50
N ILE A 42 12.98 -6.06 -3.12
CA ILE A 42 12.10 -7.19 -2.78
C ILE A 42 11.86 -8.07 -4.02
N SER A 43 11.69 -7.47 -5.21
CA SER A 43 11.43 -8.23 -6.44
C SER A 43 12.64 -8.97 -7.00
N GLU A 44 13.86 -8.45 -6.76
CA GLU A 44 15.12 -8.96 -7.28
C GLU A 44 15.88 -9.84 -6.28
N ASP A 45 15.43 -9.97 -5.02
CA ASP A 45 16.08 -10.82 -4.04
C ASP A 45 15.95 -12.31 -4.40
N THR A 46 16.90 -12.78 -5.21
CA THR A 46 17.08 -14.18 -5.60
C THR A 46 17.39 -15.12 -4.44
N ARG A 47 17.58 -14.61 -3.21
CA ARG A 47 17.63 -15.42 -1.98
C ARG A 47 16.24 -15.74 -1.43
N GLU A 48 15.17 -15.15 -1.96
CA GLU A 48 13.81 -15.67 -1.87
C GLU A 48 13.76 -17.02 -2.62
N LYS A 49 14.23 -18.09 -1.98
CA LYS A 49 13.87 -19.46 -2.35
C LYS A 49 12.37 -19.51 -2.39
N ALA A 50 11.74 -19.66 -3.58
CA ALA A 50 10.32 -19.94 -3.78
C ALA A 50 9.50 -19.71 -2.50
N LEU A 51 9.46 -18.46 -2.03
CA LEU A 51 9.00 -18.19 -0.67
C LEU A 51 7.57 -18.70 -0.63
N THR A 52 7.29 -19.46 0.41
CA THR A 52 5.99 -20.07 0.54
C THR A 52 4.95 -18.96 0.48
N THR A 53 3.81 -19.24 -0.14
CA THR A 53 2.73 -18.26 -0.27
C THR A 53 2.25 -17.72 1.08
N SER A 54 2.58 -18.45 2.16
CA SER A 54 2.43 -18.03 3.55
C SER A 54 3.32 -16.85 3.90
N GLU A 55 4.64 -16.95 3.66
CA GLU A 55 5.61 -15.88 3.96
C GLU A 55 5.30 -14.61 3.16
N ALA A 56 4.96 -14.75 1.88
CA ALA A 56 4.51 -13.64 1.06
C ALA A 56 3.30 -12.93 1.71
N SER A 57 2.27 -13.69 2.12
CA SER A 57 1.09 -13.10 2.79
C SER A 57 1.45 -12.40 4.10
N GLU A 58 2.36 -12.95 4.90
CA GLU A 58 2.82 -12.36 6.16
C GLU A 58 3.58 -11.04 5.95
N LEU A 59 4.41 -10.97 4.90
CA LEU A 59 5.10 -9.73 4.49
C LEU A 59 4.09 -8.67 4.05
N TYR A 60 3.11 -9.03 3.22
CA TYR A 60 2.04 -8.12 2.83
C TYR A 60 1.24 -7.60 4.03
N GLN A 61 0.90 -8.47 5.00
CA GLN A 61 0.22 -8.05 6.22
C GLN A 61 1.06 -7.08 7.06
N SER A 62 2.37 -7.31 7.15
CA SER A 62 3.29 -6.43 7.85
C SER A 62 3.39 -5.06 7.17
N LEU A 63 3.46 -5.03 5.84
CA LEU A 63 3.47 -3.81 5.06
C LEU A 63 2.15 -3.02 5.18
N ILE A 64 1.00 -3.72 5.16
CA ILE A 64 -0.32 -3.10 5.37
C ILE A 64 -0.37 -2.41 6.74
N LYS A 65 0.05 -3.10 7.81
CA LYS A 65 0.12 -2.53 9.17
C LYS A 65 1.05 -1.32 9.24
N TYR A 66 2.19 -1.38 8.56
CA TYR A 66 3.10 -0.25 8.50
C TYR A 66 2.44 0.96 7.85
N ILE A 67 1.77 0.79 6.71
CA ILE A 67 1.09 1.88 5.99
C ILE A 67 -0.10 2.44 6.80
N GLU A 68 -0.85 1.58 7.49
CA GLU A 68 -1.88 2.01 8.43
C GLU A 68 -1.30 2.89 9.56
N SER A 69 -0.11 2.54 10.07
CA SER A 69 0.60 3.37 11.06
C SER A 69 1.12 4.69 10.48
N MET A 70 1.47 4.72 9.18
CA MET A 70 1.83 5.98 8.52
C MET A 70 0.64 6.93 8.45
N ARG A 71 -0.57 6.39 8.22
CA ARG A 71 -1.82 7.17 8.11
C ARG A 71 -2.11 8.00 9.36
N THR A 72 -1.74 7.52 10.54
CA THR A 72 -1.93 8.24 11.81
C THR A 72 -0.81 9.24 12.12
N ASN A 73 0.32 9.18 11.40
CA ASN A 73 1.53 9.92 11.72
C ASN A 73 1.78 11.12 10.79
N PHE A 74 0.72 11.67 10.16
CA PHE A 74 0.82 12.77 9.21
C PHE A 74 1.60 13.97 9.76
N GLU A 75 1.35 14.38 11.01
CA GLU A 75 2.02 15.52 11.64
C GLU A 75 3.55 15.37 11.67
N ASN A 76 4.05 14.16 11.87
CA ASN A 76 5.48 13.89 11.89
C ASN A 76 6.09 14.03 10.49
N TYR A 77 5.38 13.57 9.46
CA TYR A 77 5.81 13.72 8.07
C TYR A 77 5.74 15.18 7.60
N GLU A 78 4.71 15.90 8.02
CA GLU A 78 4.58 17.34 7.76
C GLU A 78 5.75 18.12 8.38
N LYS A 79 6.10 17.85 9.65
CA LYS A 79 7.25 18.45 10.32
C LYS A 79 8.56 18.18 9.57
N GLN A 80 8.78 16.95 9.14
CA GLN A 80 9.98 16.58 8.37
C GLN A 80 10.01 17.28 7.01
N ALA A 81 8.86 17.38 6.32
CA ALA A 81 8.76 18.05 5.03
C ALA A 81 9.04 19.56 5.15
N ILE A 82 8.54 20.22 6.20
CA ILE A 82 8.84 21.62 6.51
C ILE A 82 10.34 21.81 6.78
N GLN A 83 10.95 20.92 7.58
CA GLN A 83 12.38 20.97 7.88
C GLN A 83 13.25 20.85 6.62
N LYS A 84 12.89 19.92 5.71
CA LYS A 84 13.63 19.68 4.47
C LYS A 84 13.43 20.81 3.44
N SER A 85 12.19 21.26 3.25
CA SER A 85 11.87 22.32 2.27
C SER A 85 12.28 23.72 2.73
N LYS A 86 12.43 23.94 4.04
CA LYS A 86 12.61 25.25 4.70
C LYS A 86 11.42 26.21 4.50
N ILE A 87 10.33 25.74 3.88
CA ILE A 87 9.09 26.48 3.68
C ILE A 87 8.17 26.16 4.86
N LYS A 88 7.84 27.19 5.65
CA LYS A 88 7.06 27.01 6.90
C LYS A 88 5.55 27.05 6.69
N GLU A 89 5.08 27.57 5.57
CA GLU A 89 3.67 27.89 5.39
C GLU A 89 3.20 27.54 3.98
N TYR A 90 1.99 26.98 3.91
CA TYR A 90 1.39 26.57 2.65
C TYR A 90 1.08 27.78 1.79
N ALA A 91 1.40 27.69 0.50
CA ALA A 91 1.24 28.79 -0.44
C ALA A 91 -0.21 29.32 -0.50
N CYS A 92 -1.21 28.45 -0.36
CA CYS A 92 -2.62 28.84 -0.33
C CYS A 92 -3.01 29.64 0.93
N ASN A 93 -2.27 29.51 2.03
CA ASN A 93 -2.51 30.26 3.27
C ASN A 93 -1.99 31.70 3.19
N ILE A 94 -0.98 31.94 2.34
CA ILE A 94 -0.34 33.26 2.16
C ILE A 94 -1.13 34.11 1.15
N VAL A 95 -1.87 33.48 0.24
CA VAL A 95 -2.64 34.17 -0.80
C VAL A 95 -3.90 34.80 -0.21
N ARG A 96 -4.12 36.09 -0.50
CA ARG A 96 -5.31 36.82 -0.05
C ARG A 96 -6.59 36.17 -0.58
N HIS A 97 -7.45 35.68 0.31
CA HIS A 97 -8.81 35.28 -0.04
C HIS A 97 -9.68 36.52 -0.33
N ARG A 98 -10.24 36.59 -1.54
CA ARG A 98 -11.17 37.65 -1.92
C ARG A 98 -12.53 37.37 -1.28
N LYS A 99 -12.84 38.05 -0.18
CA LYS A 99 -14.20 38.07 0.37
C LYS A 99 -15.12 38.81 -0.60
N ARG A 100 -16.22 38.18 -1.01
CA ARG A 100 -17.29 38.87 -1.73
C ARG A 100 -17.98 39.85 -0.78
N LYS A 101 -18.50 40.97 -1.31
CA LYS A 101 -19.43 41.81 -0.56
C LYS A 101 -20.72 41.03 -0.41
N ILE A 102 -21.21 40.93 0.82
CA ILE A 102 -22.43 40.22 1.20
C ILE A 102 -23.45 41.31 1.55
N HIS A 103 -24.66 41.24 1.02
CA HIS A 103 -25.73 42.16 1.39
C HIS A 103 -26.38 41.71 2.71
N PHE A 104 -27.03 42.62 3.43
CA PHE A 104 -27.59 42.35 4.77
C PHE A 104 -28.58 41.17 4.78
N ASP A 105 -29.22 40.90 3.64
CA ASP A 105 -30.26 39.89 3.46
C ASP A 105 -29.71 38.55 2.92
N ASP A 106 -28.43 38.48 2.57
CA ASP A 106 -27.81 37.26 2.05
C ASP A 106 -27.42 36.33 3.22
N GLU A 107 -28.02 35.13 3.27
CA GLU A 107 -27.56 34.08 4.19
C GLU A 107 -26.12 33.65 3.86
N LEU A 108 -25.27 33.59 4.88
CA LEU A 108 -23.90 33.10 4.76
C LEU A 108 -23.93 31.64 4.29
N ASN A 109 -23.43 31.40 3.08
CA ASN A 109 -23.22 30.03 2.62
C ASN A 109 -22.14 29.38 3.49
N GLU A 110 -22.45 28.31 4.24
CA GLU A 110 -21.48 27.60 5.11
C GLU A 110 -20.21 27.17 4.35
N ASN A 111 -20.33 26.95 3.04
CA ASN A 111 -19.21 26.63 2.15
C ASN A 111 -18.17 27.76 2.02
N ASP A 112 -18.54 29.04 2.24
CA ASP A 112 -17.61 30.18 2.21
C ASP A 112 -16.87 30.37 3.54
N LEU A 113 -17.31 29.72 4.64
CA LEU A 113 -16.67 29.73 5.96
C LEU A 113 -15.70 28.55 6.16
N ASN A 114 -15.96 27.41 5.51
CA ASN A 114 -15.24 26.14 5.72
C ASN A 114 -14.17 25.84 4.64
N SER A 115 -13.44 26.85 4.16
CA SER A 115 -12.30 26.59 3.27
C SER A 115 -11.19 25.88 4.06
N LEU A 116 -10.87 24.64 3.69
CA LEU A 116 -9.79 23.85 4.32
C LEU A 116 -8.46 24.62 4.31
N SER A 117 -7.71 24.50 5.41
CA SER A 117 -6.32 24.97 5.48
C SER A 117 -5.46 24.25 4.44
N GLY A 118 -4.35 24.85 4.02
CA GLY A 118 -3.35 24.16 3.19
C GLY A 118 -2.87 22.84 3.78
N SER A 119 -2.75 22.77 5.11
CA SER A 119 -2.42 21.53 5.83
C SER A 119 -3.54 20.50 5.72
N ASP A 120 -4.78 20.88 6.02
CA ASP A 120 -5.94 19.97 5.90
C ASP A 120 -6.15 19.49 4.47
N ASN A 121 -5.94 20.35 3.48
CA ASN A 121 -6.03 19.98 2.08
C ASN A 121 -4.93 19.00 1.68
N MET A 122 -3.69 19.17 2.16
CA MET A 122 -2.61 18.21 1.95
C MET A 122 -2.91 16.87 2.64
N HIS A 123 -3.43 16.92 3.86
CA HIS A 123 -3.75 15.74 4.66
C HIS A 123 -4.89 14.92 4.04
N ILE A 124 -6.02 15.57 3.77
CA ILE A 124 -7.25 14.90 3.34
C ILE A 124 -7.22 14.57 1.85
N ASN A 125 -6.90 15.54 0.99
CA ASN A 125 -7.07 15.39 -0.46
C ASN A 125 -5.85 14.79 -1.16
N VAL A 126 -4.71 14.66 -0.47
CA VAL A 126 -3.48 14.08 -1.03
C VAL A 126 -3.02 12.90 -0.21
N PHE A 127 -2.66 13.11 1.06
CA PHE A 127 -2.04 12.07 1.88
C PHE A 127 -2.98 10.87 2.09
N TYR A 128 -4.20 11.09 2.57
CA TYR A 128 -5.17 10.00 2.72
C TYR A 128 -5.53 9.33 1.40
N VAL A 129 -5.74 10.09 0.33
CA VAL A 129 -6.08 9.51 -0.99
C VAL A 129 -4.99 8.54 -1.47
N ILE A 130 -3.73 8.92 -1.32
CA ILE A 130 -2.59 8.09 -1.76
C ILE A 130 -2.45 6.84 -0.88
N LEU A 131 -2.53 7.00 0.45
CA LEU A 131 -2.43 5.86 1.36
C LEU A 131 -3.61 4.90 1.22
N ASP A 132 -4.83 5.41 1.07
CA ASP A 132 -6.03 4.60 0.92
C ASP A 132 -5.99 3.82 -0.40
N LEU A 133 -5.49 4.43 -1.48
CA LEU A 133 -5.26 3.73 -2.75
C LEU A 133 -4.22 2.62 -2.61
N LEU A 134 -3.08 2.92 -1.98
CA LEU A 134 -2.03 1.93 -1.75
C LEU A 134 -2.52 0.77 -0.88
N LEU A 135 -3.25 1.07 0.20
CA LEU A 135 -3.87 0.06 1.05
C LEU A 135 -4.87 -0.80 0.29
N ALA A 136 -5.71 -0.21 -0.57
CA ALA A 136 -6.66 -0.97 -1.37
C ALA A 136 -5.94 -1.95 -2.32
N ASP A 137 -4.87 -1.50 -2.98
CA ASP A 137 -4.10 -2.34 -3.89
C ASP A 137 -3.33 -3.46 -3.17
N LEU A 138 -2.70 -3.16 -2.03
CA LEU A 138 -1.99 -4.15 -1.23
C LEU A 138 -2.95 -5.18 -0.63
N ASN A 139 -4.09 -4.75 -0.11
CA ASN A 139 -5.12 -5.67 0.40
C ASN A 139 -5.67 -6.57 -0.70
N ARG A 140 -5.91 -6.01 -1.89
CA ARG A 140 -6.35 -6.80 -3.05
C ARG A 140 -5.34 -7.88 -3.41
N ARG A 141 -4.04 -7.56 -3.45
CA ARG A 141 -2.98 -8.53 -3.73
C ARG A 141 -2.81 -9.56 -2.61
N ASN A 142 -2.79 -9.11 -1.34
CA ASN A 142 -2.68 -9.99 -0.18
C ASN A 142 -3.83 -11.01 -0.16
N LYS A 143 -5.05 -10.61 -0.50
CA LYS A 143 -6.20 -11.52 -0.60
C LYS A 143 -5.92 -12.68 -1.57
N CYS A 144 -5.33 -12.42 -2.74
CA CYS A 144 -4.97 -13.46 -3.69
C CYS A 144 -3.94 -14.44 -3.09
N TYR A 145 -2.92 -13.94 -2.39
CA TYR A 145 -1.92 -14.78 -1.73
C TYR A 145 -2.51 -15.59 -0.58
N VAL A 146 -3.40 -15.01 0.23
CA VAL A 146 -4.15 -15.70 1.28
C VAL A 146 -4.98 -16.83 0.68
N ASP A 147 -5.72 -16.58 -0.39
CA ASP A 147 -6.54 -17.59 -1.06
C ASP A 147 -5.68 -18.73 -1.62
N LEU A 148 -4.55 -18.39 -2.22
CA LEU A 148 -3.61 -19.38 -2.76
C LEU A 148 -2.94 -20.20 -1.65
N ASN A 149 -2.56 -19.55 -0.54
CA ASN A 149 -2.01 -20.21 0.65
C ASN A 149 -3.05 -21.12 1.32
N ASN A 150 -4.32 -20.72 1.35
CA ASN A 150 -5.40 -21.54 1.90
C ASN A 150 -5.62 -22.82 1.08
N LYS A 151 -5.40 -22.78 -0.24
CA LYS A 151 -5.52 -23.93 -1.14
C LYS A 151 -4.29 -24.82 -1.09
N PHE A 152 -3.09 -24.25 -1.24
CA PHE A 152 -1.86 -25.01 -1.50
C PHE A 152 -0.84 -24.96 -0.36
N GLY A 153 -0.97 -24.03 0.59
CA GLY A 153 0.02 -23.80 1.65
C GLY A 153 0.23 -24.98 2.60
N PHE A 154 -0.65 -25.98 2.62
CA PHE A 154 -0.39 -27.20 3.38
C PHE A 154 0.71 -28.08 2.76
N LEU A 155 0.96 -27.95 1.46
CA LEU A 155 1.98 -28.71 0.75
C LEU A 155 3.40 -28.31 1.20
N THR A 156 3.58 -27.07 1.63
CA THR A 156 4.87 -26.56 2.12
C THR A 156 5.17 -27.01 3.54
N SER A 157 4.14 -27.25 4.36
CA SER A 157 4.25 -27.66 5.78
C SER A 157 3.79 -29.10 6.03
N LEU A 158 3.85 -29.99 5.03
CA LEU A 158 3.38 -31.38 5.16
C LEU A 158 4.03 -32.15 6.32
N HIS A 159 5.30 -31.87 6.61
CA HIS A 159 6.04 -32.57 7.65
C HIS A 159 5.67 -32.13 9.08
N GLU A 160 5.00 -31.00 9.24
CA GLU A 160 4.57 -30.46 10.54
C GLU A 160 3.12 -30.83 10.87
N LEU A 161 2.33 -31.16 9.84
CA LEU A 161 0.91 -31.44 9.97
C LEU A 161 0.62 -32.89 10.42
N SER A 162 -0.53 -33.06 11.07
CA SER A 162 -1.08 -34.38 11.38
C SER A 162 -1.63 -35.04 10.11
N PRO A 163 -1.61 -36.39 10.01
CA PRO A 163 -2.17 -37.10 8.86
C PRO A 163 -3.64 -36.76 8.59
N GLU A 164 -4.43 -36.56 9.64
CA GLU A 164 -5.85 -36.19 9.58
C GLU A 164 -6.08 -34.81 8.95
N MET A 165 -5.24 -33.84 9.32
CA MET A 165 -5.28 -32.49 8.75
C MET A 165 -4.86 -32.51 7.27
N ILE A 166 -3.83 -33.31 6.92
CA ILE A 166 -3.40 -33.48 5.53
C ILE A 166 -4.53 -34.03 4.68
N THR A 167 -5.21 -35.10 5.13
CA THR A 167 -6.35 -35.67 4.40
C THR A 167 -7.44 -34.63 4.20
N THR A 168 -7.81 -33.88 5.25
CA THR A 168 -8.85 -32.85 5.14
C THR A 168 -8.50 -31.77 4.12
N LYS A 169 -7.25 -31.29 4.13
CA LYS A 169 -6.79 -30.24 3.20
C LYS A 169 -6.61 -30.76 1.76
N ALA A 170 -6.13 -31.98 1.59
CA ALA A 170 -6.00 -32.62 0.28
C ALA A 170 -7.37 -32.86 -0.37
N LEU A 171 -8.36 -33.35 0.38
CA LEU A 171 -9.73 -33.51 -0.11
C LEU A 171 -10.38 -32.17 -0.48
N LYS A 172 -10.14 -31.13 0.33
CA LYS A 172 -10.58 -29.77 0.02
C LYS A 172 -9.91 -29.24 -1.24
N LEU A 173 -8.65 -29.59 -1.51
CA LEU A 173 -7.97 -29.20 -2.74
C LEU A 173 -8.54 -29.94 -3.96
N GLN A 174 -8.79 -31.25 -3.85
CA GLN A 174 -9.44 -32.06 -4.88
C GLN A 174 -10.82 -31.50 -5.25
N SER A 175 -11.61 -31.04 -4.28
CA SER A 175 -12.93 -30.48 -4.58
C SER A 175 -12.89 -29.16 -5.37
N TYR A 176 -11.76 -28.43 -5.35
CA TYR A 176 -11.57 -27.26 -6.21
C TYR A 176 -11.17 -27.62 -7.64
N TYR A 177 -10.57 -28.80 -7.85
CA TYR A 177 -10.04 -29.25 -9.15
C TYR A 177 -10.36 -30.73 -9.39
N PRO A 178 -11.65 -31.09 -9.55
CA PRO A 178 -12.08 -32.49 -9.64
C PRO A 178 -11.58 -33.21 -10.90
N ASP A 179 -11.33 -32.47 -11.99
CA ASP A 179 -10.87 -33.02 -13.26
C ASP A 179 -9.33 -33.10 -13.35
N ASP A 180 -8.61 -32.32 -12.54
CA ASP A 180 -7.14 -32.21 -12.60
C ASP A 180 -6.43 -33.04 -11.53
N LEU A 181 -7.12 -33.45 -10.45
CA LEU A 181 -6.51 -34.10 -9.29
C LEU A 181 -7.06 -35.51 -9.06
N GLU A 182 -6.15 -36.47 -8.88
CA GLU A 182 -6.51 -37.85 -8.59
C GLU A 182 -7.12 -38.01 -7.19
N ILE A 183 -8.05 -38.95 -7.06
CA ILE A 183 -8.74 -39.28 -5.80
C ILE A 183 -7.74 -39.74 -4.73
N SER A 184 -6.60 -40.32 -5.12
CA SER A 184 -5.53 -40.80 -4.23
C SER A 184 -4.59 -39.71 -3.70
N LEU A 185 -4.77 -38.43 -4.07
CA LEU A 185 -3.87 -37.35 -3.67
C LEU A 185 -3.67 -37.25 -2.15
N ASP A 186 -4.70 -37.58 -1.35
CA ASP A 186 -4.59 -37.58 0.11
C ASP A 186 -3.61 -38.65 0.64
N ILE A 187 -3.57 -39.82 0.00
CA ILE A 187 -2.68 -40.93 0.33
C ILE A 187 -1.26 -40.55 -0.06
N GLU A 188 -1.06 -40.02 -1.27
CA GLU A 188 0.23 -39.58 -1.77
C GLU A 188 0.84 -38.47 -0.90
N CYS A 189 0.03 -37.48 -0.51
CA CYS A 189 0.45 -36.40 0.39
C CYS A 189 0.88 -36.95 1.76
N ARG A 190 0.21 -37.98 2.30
CA ARG A 190 0.61 -38.63 3.56
C ARG A 190 1.91 -39.42 3.41
N HIS A 191 2.10 -40.14 2.32
CA HIS A 191 3.36 -40.83 2.03
C HIS A 191 4.52 -39.85 1.91
N LEU A 192 4.32 -38.75 1.16
CA LEU A 192 5.30 -37.69 1.05
C LEU A 192 5.61 -37.05 2.42
N ALA A 193 4.60 -36.77 3.24
CA ALA A 193 4.79 -36.24 4.58
C ALA A 193 5.61 -37.19 5.48
N ALA A 194 5.35 -38.50 5.43
CA ALA A 194 6.12 -39.50 6.15
C ALA A 194 7.58 -39.56 5.67
N HIS A 195 7.78 -39.50 4.35
CA HIS A 195 9.12 -39.46 3.75
C HIS A 195 9.91 -38.21 4.18
N LEU A 196 9.28 -37.02 4.15
CA LEU A 196 9.90 -35.77 4.59
C LEU A 196 10.27 -35.80 6.09
N LYS A 197 9.40 -36.38 6.93
CA LYS A 197 9.70 -36.61 8.35
C LYS A 197 10.95 -37.48 8.51
N SER A 198 11.08 -38.55 7.74
CA SER A 198 12.25 -39.45 7.80
C SER A 198 13.56 -38.75 7.38
N LEU A 199 13.51 -37.87 6.38
CA LEU A 199 14.66 -37.09 5.90
C LEU A 199 15.13 -36.05 6.92
N ASN A 200 14.19 -35.36 7.59
CA ASN A 200 14.51 -34.40 8.63
C ASN A 200 15.12 -35.08 9.87
N ILE A 201 14.67 -36.29 10.22
CA ILE A 201 15.28 -37.11 11.28
C ILE A 201 16.72 -37.51 10.89
N GLY A 202 16.95 -37.88 9.62
CA GLY A 202 18.29 -38.20 9.10
C GLY A 202 19.27 -37.03 9.17
N LYS A 203 18.82 -35.80 8.86
CA LYS A 203 19.66 -34.58 8.98
C LYS A 203 20.01 -34.25 10.43
N MET A 204 19.09 -34.40 11.38
CA MET A 204 19.38 -34.20 12.80
C MET A 204 20.34 -35.24 13.36
N SER A 205 20.30 -36.48 12.85
CA SER A 205 21.24 -37.53 13.25
C SER A 205 22.63 -37.35 12.63
N ALA A 206 22.74 -36.79 11.42
CA ALA A 206 24.02 -36.52 10.76
C ALA A 206 24.76 -35.28 11.33
N LEU A 207 24.04 -34.36 11.99
CA LEU A 207 24.61 -33.20 12.69
C LEU A 207 25.06 -33.51 14.13
N LYS A 208 24.93 -34.76 14.58
CA LYS A 208 25.30 -35.23 15.93
C LYS A 208 26.59 -36.05 15.98
N LEU A 209 27.42 -35.99 14.95
CA LEU A 209 28.78 -36.56 14.92
C LEU A 209 29.83 -35.46 14.76
#